data_AF-A0A8T8E333-F1
#
_entry.id   AF-A0A8T8E333-F1
#
_cell.length_a   1.000
_cell.length_b   1.000
_cell.length_c   1.000
_cell.angle_alpha   90.00
_cell.angle_beta   90.00
_cell.angle_gamma   90.00
#
_symmetry.space_group_name_H-M   'P 1'
#
loop_
_entity.id
_entity.type
_entity.pdbx_description
1 polymer ?
#
loop_
_entity_poly.entity_id
_entity_poly.type
_entity_poly.pdbx_seq_one_letter_code
_entity_poly.pdbx_strand_id
1 'polypeptide(L)'
;MTDGTEDVDPAALEAELAEIKGAIGLAEDHPYWWRFWLVEGVGAGCCFTLVQFWFRGGPELPILAAFVGLLGLGTVVKRQIRAAYEPPTAGLPDQRLWLLAVLAAIGALLVGLLPVFDVLGERNAVRLALVSAGAVVGAGYVYMGQLLGAYDIRAADRYAFYAGGAWILVLAAAIPHVPAAEGWEYAVFGLGIAVQHVAAYVVLSRR
;
A
#
# COMPACT_ATOMS: atom_id res chain seq x y z
N MET A 1 -36.21 34.21 -35.45
CA MET A 1 -36.06 33.71 -34.07
C MET A 1 -36.33 32.23 -34.13
N THR A 2 -35.28 31.41 -34.22
CA THR A 2 -35.38 29.95 -34.14
C THR A 2 -35.30 29.57 -32.66
N ASP A 3 -36.35 28.90 -32.19
CA ASP A 3 -36.52 28.47 -30.81
C ASP A 3 -35.37 27.55 -30.41
N GLY A 4 -34.59 27.98 -29.42
CA GLY A 4 -33.32 27.40 -29.02
C GLY A 4 -33.48 26.29 -27.98
N THR A 5 -34.09 25.18 -28.38
CA THR A 5 -34.01 23.92 -27.65
C THR A 5 -33.63 22.84 -28.65
N GLU A 6 -32.34 22.73 -28.95
CA GLU A 6 -31.77 21.46 -29.36
C GLU A 6 -32.27 20.43 -28.35
N ASP A 7 -32.99 19.43 -28.84
CA ASP A 7 -33.56 18.36 -28.02
C ASP A 7 -32.37 17.54 -27.50
N VAL A 8 -31.91 17.92 -26.31
CA VAL A 8 -30.76 17.33 -25.64
C VAL A 8 -31.14 15.89 -25.28
N ASP A 9 -30.65 14.92 -26.07
CA ASP A 9 -30.90 13.50 -25.85
C ASP A 9 -30.29 13.05 -24.51
N PRO A 10 -31.12 12.74 -23.49
CA PRO A 10 -30.61 12.34 -22.18
C PRO A 10 -29.81 11.02 -22.26
N ALA A 11 -30.15 10.13 -23.19
CA ALA A 11 -29.48 8.84 -23.33
C ALA A 11 -28.08 8.99 -23.92
N ALA A 12 -27.89 9.90 -24.87
CA ALA A 12 -26.57 10.23 -25.42
C ALA A 12 -25.67 10.86 -24.35
N LEU A 13 -26.22 11.76 -23.53
CA LEU A 13 -25.50 12.38 -22.41
C LEU A 13 -25.14 11.40 -21.30
N GLU A 14 -26.03 10.47 -20.96
CA GLU A 14 -25.72 9.41 -20.00
C GLU A 14 -24.62 8.47 -20.52
N ALA A 15 -24.61 8.18 -21.82
CA ALA A 15 -23.57 7.39 -22.47
C ALA A 15 -22.22 8.13 -22.46
N GLU A 16 -22.19 9.41 -22.82
CA GLU A 16 -20.99 10.25 -22.76
C GLU A 16 -20.51 10.45 -21.32
N LEU A 17 -21.41 10.65 -20.37
CA LEU A 17 -21.07 10.72 -18.94
C LEU A 17 -20.54 9.40 -18.41
N ALA A 18 -21.07 8.25 -18.87
CA ALA A 18 -20.54 6.94 -18.53
C ALA A 18 -19.16 6.70 -19.14
N GLU A 19 -18.91 7.17 -20.37
CA GLU A 19 -17.62 7.13 -21.04
C GLU A 19 -16.59 8.01 -20.32
N ILE A 20 -16.96 9.25 -19.98
CA ILE A 20 -16.14 10.18 -19.20
C ILE A 20 -15.88 9.63 -17.79
N LYS A 21 -16.90 9.05 -17.14
CA LYS A 21 -16.74 8.35 -15.86
C LYS A 21 -15.80 7.15 -15.99
N GLY A 22 -15.91 6.36 -17.05
CA GLY A 22 -14.95 5.30 -17.36
C GLY A 22 -13.53 5.84 -17.50
N ALA A 23 -13.35 6.86 -18.34
CA ALA A 23 -12.05 7.48 -18.60
C ALA A 23 -11.39 8.10 -17.35
N ILE A 24 -12.17 8.59 -16.39
CA ILE A 24 -11.71 9.22 -15.13
C ILE A 24 -11.50 8.17 -14.01
N GLY A 25 -11.94 6.93 -14.18
CA GLY A 25 -11.85 5.88 -13.14
C GLY A 25 -13.03 5.85 -12.17
N LEU A 26 -14.15 6.48 -12.54
CA LEU A 26 -15.44 6.47 -11.85
C LEU A 26 -16.30 5.24 -12.19
N ALA A 27 -16.03 4.52 -13.29
CA ALA A 27 -16.81 3.33 -13.63
C ALA A 27 -16.45 2.16 -12.67
N GLU A 28 -17.45 1.64 -11.98
CA GLU A 28 -17.37 0.44 -11.14
C GLU A 28 -16.81 -0.77 -11.90
N ASP A 29 -16.92 -0.75 -13.23
CA ASP A 29 -16.54 -1.80 -14.17
C ASP A 29 -15.05 -1.84 -14.54
N HIS A 30 -14.23 -0.88 -14.10
CA HIS A 30 -12.79 -1.05 -14.26
C HIS A 30 -12.29 -2.09 -13.25
N PRO A 31 -11.84 -3.28 -13.69
CA PRO A 31 -11.62 -4.48 -12.85
C PRO A 31 -10.45 -4.41 -11.86
N TYR A 32 -10.11 -3.25 -11.32
CA TYR A 32 -8.73 -2.91 -11.00
C TYR A 32 -8.34 -2.94 -9.53
N TRP A 33 -7.05 -3.23 -9.31
CA TRP A 33 -6.27 -3.18 -8.07
C TRP A 33 -6.43 -4.30 -7.04
N TRP A 34 -7.54 -5.03 -6.97
CA TRP A 34 -7.71 -6.07 -5.93
C TRP A 34 -6.58 -7.12 -5.96
N ARG A 35 -6.12 -7.57 -7.15
CA ARG A 35 -4.98 -8.51 -7.28
C ARG A 35 -3.66 -7.97 -6.74
N PHE A 36 -3.45 -6.65 -6.79
CA PHE A 36 -2.25 -6.04 -6.21
C PHE A 36 -2.24 -6.17 -4.70
N TRP A 37 -3.39 -6.11 -4.03
CA TRP A 37 -3.45 -6.33 -2.59
C TRP A 37 -2.88 -7.69 -2.18
N LEU A 38 -3.22 -8.76 -2.90
CA LEU A 38 -2.66 -10.08 -2.60
C LEU A 38 -1.14 -10.12 -2.79
N VAL A 39 -0.64 -9.59 -3.91
CA VAL A 39 0.81 -9.60 -4.22
C VAL A 39 1.59 -8.73 -3.25
N GLU A 40 1.10 -7.53 -2.95
CA GLU A 40 1.72 -6.62 -1.98
C GLU A 40 1.66 -7.19 -0.57
N GLY A 41 0.53 -7.79 -0.17
CA GLY A 41 0.35 -8.39 1.15
C GLY A 41 1.28 -9.57 1.40
N VAL A 42 1.27 -10.55 0.50
CA VAL A 42 2.15 -11.72 0.58
C VAL A 42 3.61 -11.28 0.47
N GLY A 43 3.92 -10.39 -0.48
CA GLY A 43 5.26 -9.85 -0.65
C GLY A 43 5.77 -9.14 0.60
N ALA A 44 4.96 -8.27 1.21
CA ALA A 44 5.29 -7.60 2.46
C ALA A 44 5.49 -8.60 3.60
N GLY A 45 4.56 -9.54 3.80
CA GLY A 45 4.68 -10.57 4.83
C GLY A 45 6.00 -11.36 4.72
N CYS A 46 6.33 -11.84 3.52
CA CYS A 46 7.60 -12.52 3.27
C CYS A 46 8.80 -11.60 3.48
N CYS A 47 8.75 -10.35 3.01
CA CYS A 47 9.84 -9.38 3.11
C CYS A 47 10.17 -9.07 4.58
N PHE A 48 9.16 -8.73 5.36
CA PHE A 48 9.30 -8.46 6.80
C PHE A 48 9.78 -9.68 7.58
N THR A 49 9.37 -10.89 7.18
CA THR A 49 9.88 -12.14 7.76
C THR A 49 11.37 -12.34 7.45
N LEU A 50 11.80 -12.09 6.22
CA LEU A 50 13.22 -12.15 5.85
C LEU A 50 14.06 -11.11 6.61
N VAL A 51 13.55 -9.88 6.72
CA VAL A 51 14.18 -8.82 7.52
C VAL A 51 14.29 -9.24 9.00
N GLN A 52 13.28 -9.91 9.54
CA GLN A 52 13.35 -10.45 10.91
C GLN A 52 14.48 -11.47 11.06
N PHE A 53 14.62 -12.40 10.12
CA PHE A 53 15.73 -13.38 10.13
C PHE A 53 17.09 -12.69 9.99
N TRP A 54 17.17 -11.67 9.15
CA TRP A 54 18.36 -10.85 9.01
C TRP A 54 18.76 -10.20 10.33
N PHE A 55 17.83 -9.59 11.07
CA PHE A 55 18.13 -8.99 12.38
C PHE A 55 18.54 -10.01 13.44
N ARG A 56 18.06 -11.26 13.35
CA ARG A 56 18.39 -12.30 14.34
C ARG A 56 19.70 -13.03 14.05
N GLY A 57 20.01 -13.29 12.78
CA GLY A 57 21.14 -14.12 12.36
C GLY A 57 22.26 -13.34 11.65
N GLY A 58 22.01 -12.10 11.26
CA GLY A 58 22.91 -11.29 10.45
C GLY A 58 22.67 -11.42 8.93
N PRO A 59 23.40 -10.63 8.11
CA PRO A 59 23.29 -10.58 6.66
C PRO A 59 23.88 -11.81 5.97
N GLU A 60 23.30 -13.00 6.17
CA GLU A 60 23.79 -14.19 5.48
C GLU A 60 23.46 -14.17 3.98
N LEU A 61 24.36 -14.68 3.14
CA LEU A 61 24.18 -14.74 1.69
C LEU A 61 22.84 -15.39 1.27
N PRO A 62 22.36 -16.49 1.89
CA PRO A 62 21.05 -17.05 1.55
C PRO A 62 19.89 -16.11 1.85
N ILE A 63 19.95 -15.35 2.95
CA ILE A 63 18.90 -14.39 3.33
C ILE A 63 18.90 -13.22 2.35
N LEU A 64 20.07 -12.70 2.00
CA LEU A 64 20.20 -11.66 0.98
C LEU A 64 19.70 -12.14 -0.39
N ALA A 65 20.07 -13.35 -0.81
CA ALA A 65 19.59 -13.94 -2.06
C ALA A 65 18.07 -14.12 -2.06
N ALA A 66 17.48 -14.58 -0.96
CA ALA A 66 16.03 -14.69 -0.79
C ALA A 66 15.35 -13.32 -0.85
N PHE A 67 15.94 -12.30 -0.22
CA PHE A 67 15.41 -10.93 -0.22
C PHE A 67 15.40 -10.33 -1.63
N VAL A 68 16.54 -10.39 -2.34
CA VAL A 68 16.66 -9.92 -3.73
C VAL A 68 15.73 -10.72 -4.65
N GLY A 69 15.68 -12.05 -4.48
CA GLY A 69 14.80 -12.92 -5.24
C GLY A 69 13.32 -12.57 -5.05
N LEU A 70 12.90 -12.28 -3.81
CA LEU A 70 11.54 -11.85 -3.50
C LEU A 70 11.19 -10.51 -4.16
N LEU A 71 12.08 -9.52 -4.10
CA LEU A 71 11.87 -8.22 -4.74
C LEU A 71 11.80 -8.35 -6.28
N GLY A 72 12.69 -9.16 -6.86
CA GLY A 72 12.70 -9.45 -8.29
C GLY A 72 11.41 -10.14 -8.74
N LEU A 73 11.00 -11.20 -8.02
CA LEU A 73 9.76 -11.92 -8.29
C LEU A 73 8.54 -11.00 -8.16
N GLY A 74 8.45 -10.22 -7.08
CA GLY A 74 7.38 -9.24 -6.89
C GLY A 74 7.30 -8.23 -8.02
N THR A 75 8.44 -7.75 -8.53
CA THR A 75 8.50 -6.84 -9.68
C THR A 75 7.99 -7.50 -10.96
N VAL A 76 8.40 -8.74 -11.24
CA VAL A 76 7.96 -9.50 -12.41
C VAL A 76 6.45 -9.76 -12.36
N VAL A 77 5.94 -10.26 -11.23
CA VAL A 77 4.51 -10.54 -11.04
C VAL A 77 3.69 -9.27 -11.19
N LYS A 78 4.09 -8.16 -10.56
CA LYS A 78 3.40 -6.87 -10.71
C LYS A 78 3.40 -6.40 -12.16
N ARG A 79 4.51 -6.57 -12.89
CA ARG A 79 4.58 -6.21 -14.31
C ARG A 79 3.62 -7.06 -15.16
N GLN A 80 3.56 -8.37 -14.92
CA GLN A 80 2.63 -9.26 -15.63
C GLN A 80 1.18 -8.91 -15.35
N ILE A 81 0.85 -8.61 -14.09
CA ILE A 81 -0.47 -8.12 -13.69
C ILE A 81 -0.76 -6.82 -14.47
N ARG A 82 0.11 -5.79 -14.39
CA ARG A 82 -0.07 -4.52 -15.14
C ARG A 82 -0.16 -4.67 -16.65
N ALA A 83 0.46 -5.70 -17.25
CA ALA A 83 0.41 -5.91 -18.69
C ALA A 83 -0.95 -6.44 -19.17
N ALA A 84 -1.72 -7.08 -18.29
CA ALA A 84 -3.08 -7.55 -18.59
C ALA A 84 -4.12 -6.41 -18.53
N TYR A 85 -3.67 -5.16 -18.53
CA TYR A 85 -4.42 -4.03 -18.02
C TYR A 85 -4.06 -2.72 -18.75
N GLU A 86 -5.08 -2.03 -19.26
CA GLU A 86 -5.03 -0.65 -19.75
C GLU A 86 -5.22 0.35 -18.59
N PRO A 87 -4.21 1.16 -18.24
CA PRO A 87 -4.29 2.12 -17.14
C PRO A 87 -5.22 3.29 -17.51
N PRO A 88 -5.96 3.87 -16.54
CA PRO A 88 -6.73 5.09 -16.79
C PRO A 88 -5.81 6.20 -17.29
N THR A 89 -6.24 6.91 -18.34
CA THR A 89 -5.39 7.77 -19.17
C THR A 89 -5.23 9.19 -18.63
N ALA A 90 -6.02 9.61 -17.64
CA ALA A 90 -6.00 10.99 -17.15
C ALA A 90 -6.03 11.12 -15.61
N GLY A 91 -5.20 12.03 -15.11
CA GLY A 91 -5.33 12.63 -13.78
C GLY A 91 -4.83 11.82 -12.59
N LEU A 92 -4.79 10.49 -12.64
CA LEU A 92 -4.50 9.66 -11.47
C LEU A 92 -3.18 10.00 -10.74
N PRO A 93 -3.16 9.84 -9.40
CA PRO A 93 -1.96 10.08 -8.63
C PRO A 93 -0.87 9.06 -8.96
N ASP A 94 0.36 9.53 -9.17
CA ASP A 94 1.48 8.64 -9.45
C ASP A 94 1.86 7.84 -8.20
N GLN A 95 1.51 6.56 -8.21
CA GLN A 95 1.84 5.60 -7.16
C GLN A 95 3.36 5.51 -6.90
N ARG A 96 4.20 5.69 -7.93
CA ARG A 96 5.66 5.66 -7.77
C ARG A 96 6.14 6.87 -7.01
N LEU A 97 5.63 8.06 -7.33
CA LEU A 97 5.97 9.27 -6.57
C LEU A 97 5.50 9.17 -5.12
N TRP A 98 4.29 8.63 -4.88
CA TRP A 98 3.83 8.36 -3.52
C TRP A 98 4.77 7.39 -2.78
N LEU A 99 5.13 6.27 -3.40
CA LEU A 99 6.04 5.29 -2.78
C LEU A 99 7.41 5.91 -2.50
N LEU A 100 7.97 6.66 -3.45
CA LEU A 100 9.23 7.38 -3.28
C LEU A 100 9.15 8.39 -2.13
N ALA A 101 8.05 9.13 -2.01
CA ALA A 101 7.85 10.08 -0.92
C ALA A 101 7.78 9.36 0.45
N VAL A 102 7.07 8.24 0.55
CA VAL A 102 7.03 7.41 1.77
C VAL A 102 8.41 6.88 2.13
N LEU A 103 9.15 6.33 1.16
CA LEU A 103 10.51 5.82 1.38
C LEU A 103 11.48 6.94 1.76
N ALA A 104 11.39 8.10 1.13
CA ALA A 104 12.19 9.28 1.47
C ALA A 104 11.89 9.78 2.88
N ALA A 105 10.61 9.80 3.29
CA ALA A 105 10.22 10.18 4.64
C ALA A 105 10.75 9.19 5.68
N ILE A 106 10.69 7.88 5.42
CA ILE A 106 11.31 6.86 6.29
C ILE A 106 12.83 7.06 6.35
N GLY A 107 13.50 7.28 5.21
CA GLY A 107 14.93 7.53 5.17
C GLY A 107 15.35 8.76 5.96
N ALA A 108 14.66 9.88 5.77
CA ALA A 108 14.90 11.12 6.52
C ALA A 108 14.68 10.92 8.02
N LEU A 109 13.62 10.19 8.41
CA LEU A 109 13.32 9.85 9.80
C LEU A 109 14.43 9.00 10.43
N LEU A 110 14.88 7.95 9.75
CA LEU A 110 15.95 7.08 10.25
C LEU A 110 17.27 7.83 10.40
N VAL A 111 17.63 8.68 9.41
CA VAL A 111 18.83 9.53 9.49
C VAL A 111 18.73 10.51 10.66
N GLY A 112 17.58 11.17 10.83
CA GLY A 112 17.35 12.11 11.94
C GLY A 112 17.39 11.45 13.32
N LEU A 113 17.06 10.15 13.40
CA LEU A 113 17.07 9.37 14.64
C LEU A 113 18.39 8.64 14.91
N LEU A 114 19.41 8.73 14.05
CA LEU A 114 20.71 8.06 14.26
C LEU A 114 21.30 8.31 15.67
N PRO A 115 21.37 9.56 16.19
CA PRO A 115 21.92 9.81 17.53
C PRO A 115 21.10 9.15 18.65
N VAL A 116 19.80 8.95 18.42
CA VAL A 116 18.91 8.28 19.37
C VAL A 116 19.14 6.77 19.33
N PHE A 117 19.36 6.19 18.15
CA PHE A 117 19.66 4.77 18.02
C PHE A 117 20.98 4.40 18.71
N ASP A 118 21.99 5.27 18.68
CA ASP A 118 23.30 5.02 19.30
C ASP A 118 23.24 4.88 20.83
N VAL A 119 22.27 5.54 21.47
CA VAL A 119 22.09 5.50 22.93
C VAL A 119 21.07 4.46 23.38
N LEU A 120 20.28 3.91 22.45
CA LEU A 120 19.29 2.87 22.75
C LEU A 120 19.93 1.49 22.68
N GLY A 121 19.56 0.61 23.62
CA GLY A 121 19.85 -0.81 23.45
C GLY A 121 19.16 -1.35 22.19
N GLU A 122 19.78 -2.34 21.53
CA GLU A 122 19.34 -2.91 20.24
C GLU A 122 17.83 -3.15 20.17
N ARG A 123 17.27 -3.75 21.22
CA ARG A 123 15.82 -4.02 21.32
C ARG A 123 14.97 -2.75 21.19
N ASN A 124 15.32 -1.68 21.89
CA ASN A 124 14.55 -0.45 21.85
C ASN A 124 14.79 0.32 20.55
N ALA A 125 15.98 0.21 19.96
CA ALA A 125 16.25 0.76 18.64
C ALA A 125 15.39 0.10 17.54
N VAL A 126 15.31 -1.24 17.54
CA VAL A 126 14.44 -2.03 16.64
C VAL A 126 12.97 -1.63 16.78
N ARG A 127 12.49 -1.50 18.02
CA ARG A 127 11.10 -1.08 18.30
C ARG A 127 10.83 0.34 17.84
N LEU A 128 11.75 1.27 18.11
CA LEU A 128 11.62 2.65 17.67
C LEU A 128 11.59 2.74 16.14
N ALA A 129 12.48 2.01 15.44
CA ALA A 129 12.50 1.97 13.99
C ALA A 129 11.20 1.38 13.41
N LEU A 130 10.67 0.30 13.99
CA LEU A 130 9.40 -0.29 13.56
C LEU A 130 8.23 0.67 13.77
N VAL A 131 8.11 1.27 14.96
CA VAL A 131 7.05 2.23 15.28
C VAL A 131 7.12 3.44 14.36
N SER A 132 8.31 4.00 14.19
CA SER A 132 8.51 5.24 13.43
C SER A 132 8.27 5.03 11.93
N ALA A 133 8.83 3.96 11.34
CA ALA A 133 8.57 3.62 9.94
C ALA A 133 7.11 3.19 9.72
N GLY A 134 6.55 2.39 10.62
CA GLY A 134 5.14 1.98 10.58
C GLY A 134 4.19 3.16 10.65
N ALA A 135 4.50 4.18 11.47
CA ALA A 135 3.74 5.43 11.53
C ALA A 135 3.73 6.17 10.20
N VAL A 136 4.90 6.30 9.55
CA VAL A 136 5.02 6.95 8.23
C VAL A 136 4.25 6.17 7.16
N VAL A 137 4.39 4.84 7.12
CA VAL A 137 3.67 4.00 6.15
C VAL A 137 2.16 4.07 6.38
N GLY A 138 1.71 3.93 7.62
CA GLY A 138 0.29 3.98 7.98
C GLY A 138 -0.35 5.33 7.60
N ALA A 139 0.33 6.44 7.90
CA ALA A 139 -0.10 7.77 7.46
C ALA A 139 -0.11 7.89 5.94
N GLY A 140 0.91 7.35 5.24
CA GLY A 140 0.98 7.31 3.79
C GLY A 140 -0.19 6.56 3.16
N TYR A 141 -0.65 5.48 3.77
CA TYR A 141 -1.84 4.73 3.34
C TYR A 141 -3.12 5.55 3.51
N VAL A 142 -3.31 6.19 4.67
CA VAL A 142 -4.47 7.07 4.89
C VAL A 142 -4.49 8.21 3.88
N TYR A 143 -3.33 8.82 3.62
CA TYR A 143 -3.19 9.88 2.61
C TYR A 143 -3.48 9.38 1.19
N MET A 144 -3.04 8.18 0.83
CA MET A 144 -3.42 7.56 -0.44
C MET A 144 -4.94 7.40 -0.55
N GLY A 145 -5.62 6.94 0.50
CA GLY A 145 -7.08 6.87 0.52
C GLY A 145 -7.75 8.23 0.27
N GLN A 146 -7.23 9.30 0.89
CA GLN A 146 -7.72 10.67 0.68
C GLN A 146 -7.49 11.15 -0.76
N LEU A 147 -6.31 10.87 -1.30
CA LEU A 147 -5.95 11.21 -2.66
C LEU A 147 -6.87 10.51 -3.66
N LEU A 148 -7.09 9.20 -3.51
CA LEU A 148 -8.08 8.46 -4.28
C LEU A 148 -9.50 9.05 -4.14
N GLY A 149 -9.84 9.61 -2.97
CA GLY A 149 -11.05 10.39 -2.75
C GLY A 149 -11.15 11.66 -3.59
N ALA A 150 -10.05 12.40 -3.72
CA ALA A 150 -9.99 13.60 -4.56
C ALA A 150 -10.07 13.32 -6.06
N TYR A 151 -9.79 12.08 -6.48
CA TYR A 151 -9.95 11.59 -7.85
C TYR A 151 -11.23 10.77 -8.05
N ASP A 152 -12.18 10.88 -7.12
CA ASP A 152 -13.48 10.21 -7.15
C ASP A 152 -13.43 8.68 -7.40
N ILE A 153 -12.34 8.03 -6.99
CA ILE A 153 -12.19 6.57 -7.11
C ILE A 153 -13.24 5.87 -6.24
N ARG A 154 -13.63 4.65 -6.62
CA ARG A 154 -14.61 3.83 -5.91
C ARG A 154 -14.37 3.80 -4.39
N ALA A 155 -15.45 3.94 -3.63
CA ALA A 155 -15.41 4.02 -2.16
C ALA A 155 -14.73 2.79 -1.52
N ALA A 156 -14.97 1.60 -2.08
CA ALA A 156 -14.39 0.36 -1.58
C ALA A 156 -12.85 0.40 -1.59
N ASP A 157 -12.23 0.90 -2.66
CA ASP A 157 -10.78 1.00 -2.80
C ASP A 157 -10.21 2.05 -1.83
N ARG A 158 -10.89 3.19 -1.65
CA ARG A 158 -10.52 4.21 -0.65
C ARG A 158 -10.53 3.64 0.76
N TYR A 159 -11.58 2.91 1.13
CA TYR A 159 -11.70 2.29 2.45
C TYR A 159 -10.65 1.21 2.69
N ALA A 160 -10.22 0.47 1.66
CA ALA A 160 -9.11 -0.47 1.80
C ALA A 160 -7.81 0.22 2.24
N PHE A 161 -7.54 1.43 1.72
CA PHE A 161 -6.41 2.26 2.15
C PHE A 161 -6.61 2.88 3.54
N TYR A 162 -7.80 3.40 3.86
CA TYR A 162 -8.07 3.94 5.20
C TYR A 162 -7.96 2.88 6.29
N ALA A 163 -8.61 1.73 6.09
CA ALA A 163 -8.57 0.61 7.02
C ALA A 163 -7.16 0.03 7.11
N GLY A 164 -6.45 -0.12 5.97
CA GLY A 164 -5.07 -0.58 5.94
C GLY A 164 -4.12 0.35 6.68
N GLY A 165 -4.22 1.66 6.45
CA GLY A 165 -3.42 2.67 7.15
C GLY A 165 -3.68 2.69 8.65
N ALA A 166 -4.95 2.72 9.07
CA ALA A 166 -5.32 2.63 10.48
C ALA A 166 -4.82 1.33 11.13
N TRP A 167 -4.93 0.20 10.43
CA TRP A 167 -4.45 -1.09 10.90
C TRP A 167 -2.93 -1.11 11.07
N ILE A 168 -2.18 -0.59 10.10
CA ILE A 168 -0.71 -0.47 10.18
C ILE A 168 -0.30 0.38 11.38
N LEU A 169 -0.98 1.50 11.63
CA LEU A 169 -0.73 2.34 12.81
C LEU A 169 -0.98 1.58 14.12
N VAL A 170 -2.10 0.86 14.21
CA VAL A 170 -2.43 0.03 15.37
C VAL A 170 -1.39 -1.06 15.59
N LEU A 171 -1.00 -1.79 14.55
CA LEU A 171 0.04 -2.82 14.64
C LEU A 171 1.37 -2.23 15.10
N ALA A 172 1.81 -1.13 14.50
CA ALA A 172 3.07 -0.47 14.83
C ALA A 172 3.09 -0.04 16.31
N ALA A 173 2.00 0.53 16.80
CA ALA A 173 1.88 0.94 18.20
C ALA A 173 1.76 -0.25 19.18
N ALA A 174 1.03 -1.31 18.82
CA ALA A 174 0.71 -2.39 19.74
C ALA A 174 1.83 -3.42 19.89
N ILE A 175 2.49 -3.81 18.79
CA ILE A 175 3.48 -4.91 18.76
C ILE A 175 4.59 -4.78 19.81
N PRO A 176 5.20 -3.60 20.05
CA PRO A 176 6.24 -3.44 21.07
C PRO A 176 5.81 -3.83 22.49
N HIS A 177 4.50 -3.79 22.77
CA HIS A 177 3.91 -4.08 24.07
C HIS A 177 3.39 -5.52 24.19
N VAL A 178 3.49 -6.35 23.14
CA VAL A 178 3.04 -7.74 23.15
C VAL A 178 4.22 -8.66 23.47
N PRO A 179 4.26 -9.33 24.64
CA PRO A 179 5.40 -10.19 25.02
C PRO A 179 5.63 -11.34 24.03
N ALA A 180 4.57 -11.90 23.46
CA ALA A 180 4.65 -12.98 22.47
C ALA A 180 5.32 -12.56 21.14
N ALA A 181 5.40 -11.25 20.87
CA ALA A 181 6.05 -10.72 19.67
C ALA A 181 7.53 -10.35 19.90
N GLU A 182 8.04 -10.52 21.11
CA GLU A 182 9.40 -10.13 21.48
C GLU A 182 10.45 -10.88 20.65
N GLY A 183 11.30 -10.13 19.95
CA GLY A 183 12.31 -10.65 19.04
C GLY A 183 11.75 -11.19 17.71
N TRP A 184 10.45 -11.01 17.46
CA TRP A 184 9.76 -11.36 16.22
C TRP A 184 8.90 -10.20 15.70
N GLU A 185 9.18 -8.97 16.15
CA GLU A 185 8.34 -7.81 15.93
C GLU A 185 8.10 -7.54 14.44
N TYR A 186 9.14 -7.64 13.60
CA TYR A 186 9.01 -7.42 12.15
C TYR A 186 8.19 -8.52 11.48
N ALA A 187 8.40 -9.78 11.85
CA ALA A 187 7.63 -10.90 11.27
C ALA A 187 6.14 -10.81 11.65
N VAL A 188 5.83 -10.49 12.91
CA VAL A 188 4.44 -10.29 13.37
C VAL A 188 3.80 -9.11 12.66
N PHE A 189 4.53 -8.00 12.49
CA PHE A 189 4.06 -6.83 11.75
C PHE A 189 3.79 -7.16 10.27
N GLY A 190 4.72 -7.86 9.61
CA GLY A 190 4.57 -8.33 8.24
C GLY A 190 3.37 -9.26 8.05
N LEU A 191 3.16 -10.20 8.97
CA LEU A 191 2.00 -11.08 8.97
C LEU A 191 0.70 -10.29 9.13
N GLY A 192 0.66 -9.31 10.04
CA GLY A 192 -0.49 -8.43 10.23
C GLY A 192 -0.83 -7.61 8.99
N ILE A 193 0.17 -7.10 8.27
CA ILE A 193 0.00 -6.44 6.97
C ILE A 193 -0.56 -7.41 5.94
N ALA A 194 0.03 -8.60 5.83
CA ALA A 194 -0.40 -9.64 4.88
C ALA A 194 -1.87 -10.02 5.10
N VAL A 195 -2.29 -10.22 6.36
CA VAL A 195 -3.69 -10.52 6.71
C VAL A 195 -4.63 -9.42 6.23
N GLN A 196 -4.32 -8.15 6.50
CA GLN A 196 -5.16 -7.04 6.07
C GLN A 196 -5.24 -6.94 4.54
N HIS A 197 -4.12 -7.15 3.85
CA HIS A 197 -4.07 -7.09 2.40
C HIS A 197 -4.82 -8.25 1.73
N VAL A 198 -4.70 -9.46 2.28
CA VAL A 198 -5.50 -10.62 1.84
C VAL A 198 -6.99 -10.36 2.09
N ALA A 199 -7.35 -9.79 3.24
CA ALA A 199 -8.73 -9.42 3.54
C ALA A 199 -9.26 -8.37 2.53
N ALA A 200 -8.47 -7.34 2.22
CA ALA A 200 -8.80 -6.34 1.20
C ALA A 200 -9.00 -6.99 -0.18
N TYR A 201 -8.10 -7.90 -0.59
CA TYR A 201 -8.25 -8.69 -1.81
C TYR A 201 -9.58 -9.47 -1.82
N VAL A 202 -9.93 -10.18 -0.75
CA VAL A 202 -11.15 -11.00 -0.69
C VAL A 202 -12.40 -10.11 -0.75
N VAL A 203 -12.39 -8.96 -0.08
CA VAL A 203 -13.53 -8.03 -0.07
C VAL A 203 -13.70 -7.36 -1.42
N LEU A 204 -12.62 -6.88 -2.03
CA LEU A 204 -12.67 -6.17 -3.30
C LEU A 204 -12.88 -7.09 -4.52
N SER A 205 -12.47 -8.36 -4.44
CA SER A 205 -12.73 -9.35 -5.51
C SER A 205 -14.17 -9.85 -5.57
N ARG A 206 -14.97 -9.59 -4.53
CA ARG A 206 -16.38 -9.97 -4.44
C ARG A 206 -17.35 -8.83 -4.77
N ARG A 207 -16.83 -7.64 -5.10
CA ARG A 207 -17.61 -6.44 -5.41
C ARG A 207 -17.33 -6.02 -6.84
#